data_AF-A0A3N4LF59-F1
#
_entry.id   AF-A0A3N4LF59-F1
#
_cell.length_a   1.000
_cell.length_b   1.000
_cell.length_c   1.000
_cell.angle_alpha   90.00
_cell.angle_beta   90.00
_cell.angle_gamma   90.00
#
_symmetry.space_group_name_H-M   'P 1'
#
loop_
_entity.id
_entity.type
_entity.pdbx_description
1 polymer ?
#
loop_
_entity_poly.entity_id
_entity_poly.type
_entity_poly.pdbx_seq_one_letter_code
_entity_poly.pdbx_strand_id
1 'polypeptide(L)'
;MEDAVHLDPILNHMLNKEHQRTGGHPSANFPSDVYSRTTFVNFTVTQNSLQTQSLNQVLSFERAHVDQCRSNLMKLQGVEFKLHLRQLKRRILQALNESRGNILDDDLVIDTLETLKNEAAEVSRKWQRQKVT
;
A
#
# COMPACT_ATOMS: atom_id res chain seq x y z
N MET A 1 8.87 13.70 25.78
CA MET A 1 8.49 14.32 24.50
C MET A 1 9.56 15.37 24.27
N GLU A 2 10.60 15.01 23.54
CA GLU A 2 11.80 15.83 23.38
C GLU A 2 11.65 16.66 22.12
N ASP A 3 11.68 17.98 22.26
CA ASP A 3 11.47 18.90 21.15
C ASP A 3 12.60 18.76 20.13
N ALA A 4 12.29 18.21 18.95
CA ALA A 4 13.25 18.02 17.86
C ALA A 4 13.92 19.32 17.38
N VAL A 5 13.38 20.48 17.78
CA VAL A 5 13.87 21.81 17.41
C VAL A 5 15.20 22.13 18.11
N HIS A 6 15.49 21.52 19.26
CA HIS A 6 16.75 21.69 19.98
C HIS A 6 17.60 20.43 19.88
N LEU A 7 18.15 20.19 18.69
CA LEU A 7 19.02 19.04 18.48
C LEU A 7 20.40 19.34 19.10
N ASP A 8 20.70 18.68 20.22
CA ASP A 8 22.01 18.79 20.84
C ASP A 8 23.11 18.39 19.85
N PRO A 9 24.21 19.17 19.72
CA PRO A 9 25.33 18.83 18.83
C PRO A 9 25.94 17.46 19.12
N ILE A 10 25.83 17.01 20.38
CA ILE A 10 26.27 15.70 20.82
C ILE A 10 25.39 14.61 20.19
N LEU A 11 24.12 14.84 19.91
CA LEU A 11 23.24 13.84 19.28
C LEU A 11 23.48 13.67 17.76
N ASN A 12 24.21 14.58 17.10
CA ASN A 12 24.46 14.51 15.65
C ASN A 12 25.14 13.21 15.21
N HIS A 13 26.02 12.63 16.04
CA HIS A 13 26.67 11.35 15.73
C HIS A 13 25.74 10.15 15.88
N MET A 14 24.60 10.30 16.57
CA MET A 14 23.60 9.25 16.73
C MET A 14 22.45 9.32 15.71
N LEU A 15 22.39 10.35 14.87
CA LEU A 15 21.42 10.43 13.77
C LEU A 15 21.57 9.26 12.78
N ASN A 16 22.75 8.63 12.73
CA ASN A 16 23.02 7.45 11.90
C ASN A 16 22.43 6.13 12.45
N LYS A 17 21.75 6.14 13.60
CA LYS A 17 21.11 4.94 14.17
C LYS A 17 19.61 5.17 14.31
N GLU A 18 18.86 4.59 13.38
CA GLU A 18 17.45 4.10 13.39
C GLU A 18 16.40 4.62 14.43
N HIS A 19 16.57 5.79 15.03
CA HIS A 19 15.60 6.34 15.98
C HIS A 19 14.64 7.28 15.24
N GLN A 20 13.39 6.83 15.07
CA GLN A 20 12.31 7.69 14.59
C GLN A 20 11.97 8.71 15.69
N ARG A 21 12.28 9.98 15.47
CA ARG A 21 11.84 11.07 16.35
C ARG A 21 10.54 11.66 15.84
N THR A 22 9.54 11.76 16.71
CA THR A 22 8.23 12.33 16.42
C THR A 22 8.02 13.59 17.26
N GLY A 23 7.76 14.72 16.61
CA GLY A 23 7.51 15.99 17.28
C GLY A 23 8.12 17.19 16.56
N GLY A 24 7.49 18.35 16.70
CA GLY A 24 7.92 19.60 16.07
C GLY A 24 6.76 20.33 15.39
N HIS A 25 6.75 21.65 15.51
CA HIS A 25 5.80 22.48 14.76
C HIS A 25 6.11 22.39 13.26
N PRO A 26 5.09 22.42 12.38
CA PRO A 26 5.30 22.33 10.93
C PRO A 26 6.12 23.51 10.36
N SER A 27 6.28 24.59 11.13
CA SER A 27 7.10 25.76 10.82
C SER A 27 8.50 25.75 11.45
N ALA A 28 8.92 24.64 12.07
CA ALA A 28 10.24 24.53 12.67
C ALA A 28 11.33 24.46 11.59
N ASN A 29 12.34 25.32 11.69
CA ASN A 29 13.51 25.32 10.81
C ASN A 29 14.60 24.45 11.41
N PHE A 30 14.95 23.35 10.72
CA PHE A 30 16.06 22.50 11.13
C PHE A 30 17.39 22.94 10.49
N PRO A 31 18.54 22.71 11.13
CA PRO A 31 19.84 22.97 10.51
C PRO A 31 20.02 22.14 9.23
N SER A 32 20.73 22.69 8.25
CA SER A 32 21.00 22.01 6.95
C SER A 32 21.68 20.63 7.13
N ASP A 33 22.46 20.45 8.18
CA ASP A 33 23.13 19.18 8.47
C ASP A 33 22.11 18.06 8.78
N VAL A 34 21.04 18.40 9.51
CA VAL A 34 19.94 17.47 9.82
C VAL A 34 19.15 17.15 8.54
N TYR A 35 18.82 18.17 7.72
CA TYR A 35 18.18 17.98 6.41
C TYR A 35 18.91 17.00 5.50
N SER A 36 20.23 16.99 5.52
CA SER A 36 21.02 16.09 4.67
C SER A 36 21.09 14.64 5.15
N ARG A 37 20.91 14.40 6.46
CA ARG A 37 21.12 13.09 7.09
C ARG A 37 19.82 12.38 7.49
N THR A 38 18.69 13.07 7.44
CA THR A 38 17.39 12.51 7.87
C THR A 38 16.32 12.65 6.81
N THR A 39 15.49 11.61 6.66
CA THR A 39 14.28 11.68 5.86
C THR A 39 13.15 12.31 6.67
N PHE A 40 12.67 13.48 6.24
CA PHE A 40 11.52 14.13 6.86
C PHE A 40 10.22 13.52 6.36
N VAL A 41 9.38 13.08 7.29
CA VAL A 41 8.02 12.62 7.00
C VAL A 41 7.03 13.57 7.66
N ASN A 42 6.23 14.26 6.84
CA ASN A 42 5.24 15.21 7.32
C ASN A 42 3.87 14.55 7.46
N PHE A 43 3.41 14.40 8.70
CA PHE A 43 2.08 13.86 9.03
C PHE A 43 1.03 14.96 9.24
N THR A 44 1.25 16.18 8.72
CA THR A 44 0.28 17.28 8.83
C THR A 44 -1.06 16.85 8.25
N VAL A 45 -2.09 16.96 9.08
CA VAL A 45 -3.45 16.62 8.69
C VAL A 45 -3.95 17.69 7.70
N THR A 46 -4.31 17.26 6.50
CA THR A 46 -4.89 18.14 5.47
C THR A 46 -6.39 18.30 5.70
N GLN A 47 -6.98 19.40 5.22
CA GLN A 47 -8.43 19.63 5.30
C GLN A 47 -9.24 18.46 4.74
N ASN A 48 -8.83 17.91 3.60
CA ASN A 48 -9.48 16.74 3.00
C ASN A 48 -9.40 15.50 3.92
N SER A 49 -8.25 15.27 4.56
CA SER A 49 -8.12 14.17 5.52
C SER A 49 -8.95 14.36 6.79
N LEU A 50 -9.10 15.59 7.29
CA LEU A 50 -10.01 15.89 8.41
C LEU A 50 -11.47 15.66 8.01
N GLN A 51 -11.89 16.13 6.83
CA GLN A 51 -13.25 15.91 6.35
C GLN A 51 -13.56 14.43 6.21
N THR A 52 -12.63 13.65 5.66
CA THR A 52 -12.75 12.19 5.54
C THR A 52 -12.86 11.52 6.92
N GLN A 53 -12.02 11.93 7.88
CA GLN A 53 -12.06 11.39 9.24
C GLN A 53 -13.36 11.73 9.96
N SER A 54 -13.78 12.99 9.91
CA SER A 54 -15.04 13.45 10.50
C SER A 54 -16.24 12.75 9.88
N LEU A 55 -16.26 12.58 8.56
CA LEU A 55 -17.33 11.85 7.87
C LEU A 55 -17.36 10.38 8.31
N ASN A 56 -16.22 9.71 8.35
CA ASN A 56 -16.15 8.33 8.83
C ASN A 56 -16.66 8.22 10.28
N GLN A 57 -16.28 9.15 11.16
CA GLN A 57 -16.76 9.16 12.55
C GLN A 57 -18.28 9.33 12.66
N VAL A 58 -18.86 10.26 11.89
CA VAL A 58 -20.31 10.46 11.83
C VAL A 58 -21.00 9.21 11.31
N LEU A 59 -20.47 8.59 10.25
CA LEU A 59 -21.02 7.35 9.69
C LEU A 59 -20.93 6.17 10.67
N SER A 60 -19.84 6.06 11.44
CA SER A 60 -19.72 5.04 12.48
C SER A 60 -20.73 5.24 13.61
N PHE A 61 -21.14 6.47 13.90
CA PHE A 61 -22.17 6.76 14.90
C PHE A 61 -23.59 6.57 14.37
N GLU A 62 -23.89 7.11 13.18
CA GLU A 62 -25.25 7.06 12.59
C GLU A 62 -25.60 5.67 12.04
N ARG A 63 -24.64 4.97 11.42
CA ARG A 63 -24.86 3.73 10.68
C ARG A 63 -23.68 2.76 10.82
N ALA A 64 -23.32 2.42 12.05
CA ALA A 64 -22.22 1.52 12.39
C ALA A 64 -22.20 0.21 11.59
N HIS A 65 -23.35 -0.44 11.41
CA HIS A 65 -23.46 -1.70 10.65
C HIS A 65 -23.09 -1.55 9.17
N VAL A 66 -23.47 -0.43 8.55
CA VAL A 66 -23.17 -0.14 7.13
C VAL A 66 -21.69 0.18 6.96
N ASP A 67 -21.11 0.96 7.87
CA ASP A 67 -19.69 1.31 7.83
C ASP A 67 -18.78 0.10 8.08
N GLN A 68 -19.17 -0.80 9.00
CA GLN A 68 -18.47 -2.05 9.25
C GLN A 68 -18.56 -3.00 8.06
N CYS A 69 -19.73 -3.13 7.43
CA CYS A 69 -19.90 -3.94 6.22
C CYS A 69 -19.05 -3.40 5.07
N ARG A 70 -19.07 -2.08 4.83
CA ARG A 70 -18.22 -1.39 3.84
C ARG A 70 -16.73 -1.62 4.10
N SER A 71 -16.29 -1.44 5.34
CA SER A 71 -14.88 -1.61 5.73
C SER A 71 -14.40 -3.05 5.59
N ASN A 72 -15.22 -4.02 5.98
CA ASN A 72 -14.90 -5.45 5.80
C ASN A 72 -14.84 -5.80 4.31
N LEU A 73 -15.79 -5.31 3.51
CA LEU A 73 -15.82 -5.54 2.08
C LEU A 73 -14.59 -4.91 1.39
N MET A 74 -14.21 -3.69 1.74
CA MET A 74 -12.99 -3.04 1.24
C MET A 74 -11.71 -3.79 1.63
N LYS A 75 -11.63 -4.30 2.87
CA LYS A 75 -10.47 -5.06 3.36
C LYS A 75 -10.31 -6.39 2.63
N LEU A 76 -11.40 -7.16 2.54
CA LEU A 76 -11.43 -8.45 1.85
C LEU A 76 -11.08 -8.25 0.38
N GLN A 77 -11.76 -7.34 -0.30
CA GLN A 77 -11.51 -7.07 -1.72
C GLN A 77 -10.07 -6.60 -1.97
N GLY A 78 -9.59 -5.58 -1.25
CA GLY A 78 -8.28 -4.99 -1.52
C GLY A 78 -7.09 -5.94 -1.35
N VAL A 79 -7.12 -6.78 -0.33
CA VAL A 79 -6.03 -7.71 -0.02
C VAL A 79 -6.17 -9.01 -0.83
N GLU A 80 -7.38 -9.57 -0.90
CA GLU A 80 -7.63 -10.83 -1.60
C GLU A 80 -7.44 -10.68 -3.11
N PHE A 81 -7.90 -9.59 -3.74
CA PHE A 81 -7.67 -9.38 -5.18
C PHE A 81 -6.18 -9.24 -5.50
N LYS A 82 -5.43 -8.49 -4.69
CA LYS A 82 -3.98 -8.35 -4.88
C LYS A 82 -3.24 -9.66 -4.63
N LEU A 83 -3.72 -10.49 -3.71
CA LEU A 83 -3.15 -11.81 -3.46
C LEU A 83 -3.44 -12.76 -4.63
N HIS A 84 -4.69 -12.80 -5.09
CA HIS A 84 -5.13 -13.64 -6.19
C HIS A 84 -4.39 -13.29 -7.49
N LEU A 85 -4.26 -12.00 -7.82
CA LEU A 85 -3.49 -11.57 -8.99
C LEU A 85 -2.02 -11.97 -8.91
N ARG A 86 -1.41 -11.92 -7.72
CA ARG A 86 -0.03 -12.37 -7.50
C ARG A 86 0.10 -13.89 -7.64
N GLN A 87 -0.86 -14.66 -7.15
CA GLN A 87 -0.89 -16.11 -7.34
C GLN A 87 -0.98 -16.45 -8.82
N LEU A 88 -1.86 -15.78 -9.56
CA LEU A 88 -2.06 -16.04 -10.97
C LEU A 88 -0.82 -15.70 -11.82
N LYS A 89 -0.16 -14.56 -11.53
CA LYS A 89 1.15 -14.23 -12.14
C LYS A 89 2.20 -15.31 -11.86
N ARG A 90 2.25 -15.82 -10.62
CA ARG A 90 3.18 -16.90 -10.26
C ARG A 90 2.88 -18.18 -11.02
N ARG A 91 1.60 -18.55 -11.18
CA ARG A 91 1.19 -19.74 -11.96
C ARG A 91 1.60 -19.61 -13.43
N ILE A 92 1.43 -18.44 -14.04
CA ILE A 92 1.88 -18.17 -15.42
C ILE A 92 3.41 -18.32 -15.52
N LEU A 93 4.17 -17.70 -14.61
CA LEU A 93 5.63 -17.80 -14.60
C LEU A 93 6.10 -19.23 -14.33
N GLN A 94 5.40 -19.97 -13.48
CA GLN A 94 5.68 -21.36 -13.17
C GLN A 94 5.45 -22.24 -14.40
N ALA A 95 4.31 -22.12 -15.07
CA ALA A 95 4.03 -22.85 -16.31
C ALA A 95 5.07 -22.56 -17.41
N LEU A 96 5.50 -21.30 -17.55
CA LEU A 96 6.57 -20.90 -18.48
C LEU A 96 7.96 -21.47 -18.10
N ASN A 97 8.23 -21.64 -16.81
CA ASN A 97 9.52 -22.15 -16.32
C ASN A 97 9.57 -23.69 -16.28
N GLU A 98 8.43 -24.33 -16.07
CA GLU A 98 8.29 -25.79 -16.06
C GLU A 98 8.29 -26.38 -17.48
N SER A 99 7.90 -25.60 -18.49
CA SER A 99 8.06 -26.01 -19.89
C SER A 99 9.54 -26.10 -20.25
N ARG A 100 10.11 -27.31 -20.10
CA ARG A 100 11.44 -27.66 -20.61
C ARG A 100 11.29 -28.16 -22.04
N GLY A 101 11.50 -27.29 -23.02
CA GLY A 101 11.38 -27.61 -24.44
C GLY A 101 10.68 -26.50 -25.23
N ASN A 102 10.29 -26.80 -26.46
CA ASN A 102 9.53 -25.87 -27.31
C ASN A 102 8.08 -25.80 -26.80
N ILE A 103 7.70 -24.67 -26.18
CA ILE A 103 6.35 -24.42 -25.64
C ILE A 103 5.25 -24.62 -26.68
N LEU A 104 5.58 -24.47 -27.96
CA LEU A 104 4.66 -24.64 -29.08
C LEU A 104 4.26 -26.10 -29.36
N ASP A 105 5.00 -27.08 -28.81
CA ASP A 105 4.72 -28.50 -29.03
C ASP A 105 3.86 -29.13 -27.92
N ASP A 106 3.58 -28.37 -26.85
CA ASP A 106 2.83 -28.85 -25.69
C ASP A 106 1.49 -28.10 -25.60
N ASP A 107 0.51 -28.59 -26.36
CA ASP A 107 -0.86 -28.05 -26.44
C ASP A 107 -1.49 -27.87 -25.05
N LEU A 108 -1.12 -28.73 -24.10
CA LEU A 108 -1.60 -28.69 -22.73
C LEU A 108 -1.07 -27.47 -21.98
N VAL A 109 0.18 -27.06 -22.22
CA VAL A 109 0.78 -25.85 -21.64
C VAL A 109 0.17 -24.60 -22.24
N ILE A 110 -0.13 -24.60 -23.54
CA ILE A 110 -0.78 -23.49 -24.25
C ILE A 110 -2.20 -23.26 -23.71
N ASP A 111 -3.01 -24.31 -23.59
CA ASP A 111 -4.37 -24.23 -23.03
C ASP A 111 -4.34 -23.74 -21.56
N THR A 112 -3.38 -24.23 -20.78
CA THR A 112 -3.23 -23.80 -19.38
C THR A 112 -2.81 -22.32 -19.31
N LEU A 113 -1.95 -21.84 -20.20
CA LEU A 113 -1.55 -20.44 -20.25
C LEU A 113 -2.69 -19.53 -20.74
N GLU A 114 -3.48 -19.97 -21.72
CA GLU A 114 -4.62 -19.21 -22.23
C GLU A 114 -5.72 -19.06 -21.18
N THR A 115 -6.06 -20.15 -20.48
CA THR A 115 -7.03 -20.12 -19.37
C THR A 115 -6.56 -19.19 -18.24
N LEU A 116 -5.29 -19.27 -17.82
CA LEU A 116 -4.72 -18.40 -16.79
C LEU A 116 -4.68 -16.92 -17.21
N LYS A 117 -4.37 -16.65 -18.49
CA LYS A 117 -4.40 -15.29 -19.05
C LYS A 117 -5.81 -14.70 -19.05
N ASN A 118 -6.81 -15.49 -19.46
CA ASN A 118 -8.20 -15.06 -19.49
C ASN A 118 -8.74 -14.78 -18.08
N GLU A 119 -8.44 -15.66 -17.12
CA GLU A 119 -8.75 -15.47 -15.70
C GLU A 119 -8.08 -14.18 -15.17
N ALA A 120 -6.83 -13.90 -15.56
CA ALA A 120 -6.11 -12.70 -15.12
C ALA A 120 -6.75 -11.43 -15.65
N ALA A 121 -7.15 -11.45 -16.93
CA ALA A 121 -7.84 -10.34 -17.57
C ALA A 121 -9.21 -10.10 -16.95
N GLU A 122 -9.95 -11.15 -16.58
CA GLU A 122 -11.24 -11.02 -15.91
C GLU A 122 -11.10 -10.44 -14.49
N VAL A 123 -10.20 -10.97 -13.68
CA VAL A 123 -9.93 -10.46 -12.31
C VAL A 123 -9.47 -9.01 -12.36
N SER A 124 -8.60 -8.65 -13.30
CA SER A 124 -8.15 -7.27 -13.49
C SER A 124 -9.31 -6.33 -13.88
N ARG A 125 -10.21 -6.76 -14.77
CA ARG A 125 -11.40 -5.98 -15.16
C ARG A 125 -12.37 -5.81 -13.99
N LYS A 126 -12.63 -6.86 -13.21
CA LYS A 126 -13.48 -6.78 -12.00
C LYS A 126 -12.92 -5.80 -10.98
N TRP A 127 -11.61 -5.79 -10.78
CA TRP A 127 -10.93 -4.84 -9.91
C TRP A 127 -11.06 -3.38 -10.39
N GLN A 128 -10.86 -3.11 -11.68
CA GLN A 128 -11.02 -1.76 -12.24
C GLN A 128 -12.44 -1.23 -12.05
N ARG A 129 -13.46 -2.09 -12.22
CA ARG A 129 -14.85 -1.70 -11.97
C ARG A 129 -15.10 -1.37 -10.49
N GLN A 130 -14.57 -2.16 -9.56
CA GLN A 130 -14.70 -1.89 -8.13
C GLN A 130 -13.96 -0.64 -7.66
N LYS A 131 -12.87 -0.24 -8.33
CA LYS A 131 -12.14 0.98 -8.00
C LYS A 131 -12.89 2.27 -8.37
N VAL A 132 -13.85 2.18 -9.29
CA VAL A 132 -14.60 3.32 -9.84
C VAL A 132 -15.91 3.56 -9.07
N THR A 133 -16.38 2.57 -8.32
CA THR A 133 -17.54 2.68 -7.41
C THR A 133 -17.10 3.05 -6.00
#